data_AF-A0A2H0Z6H0-F1
#
_entry.id   AF-A0A2H0Z6H0-F1
#
_cell.length_a   1.000
_cell.length_b   1.000
_cell.length_c   1.000
_cell.angle_alpha   90.00
_cell.angle_beta   90.00
_cell.angle_gamma   90.00
#
_symmetry.space_group_name_H-M   'P 1'
#
loop_
_entity.id
_entity.type
_entity.pdbx_description
1 polymer ?
#
loop_
_entity_poly.entity_id
_entity_poly.type
_entity_poly.pdbx_seq_one_letter_code
_entity_poly.pdbx_strand_id
1 'polypeptide(L)'
;MLASIVVYLLILKGVMGRFSYKEAFTDVNSIKKVVAGEGNKIAILYSQYTENRLPPGSTWTSDNITTWKKFLNNYTLSYDIIQDNDIEKGKHYKYEILILPGAQALSDEEVINIKKFIDGGGSVFATSGTASFSADGKWRGWEFFNEVFGMKFIKEVERDEVTKIHTLRGNLPITANIPTGYPLKVATWDRPIQVEVLEPRSTQVSFWYNYRLQDGLVREEVKKSGGIVYGSYGKGRFVWMGFEINSVIGIQEDYIFFDRLFHNALSWLRYKPLAYVKDWPQEYKAAAMLAVMVGDQPQNVRNILSLLKAEGIKATFFVDPAKVSNYNDLVKTIASYGDIGAIVDIGFKASVDDTTNKLDDYDTQTKKVRQANTQIEVIKGVHADGLLPYYGLFDDNSLRAIAEAKFKYVLTDSLTDRSVPRVIIKGENTVISITKTARDDYEVIRDFGLTQQEFQLYTYKEDVDRVLFEGGLYVFKLHTEFQCQPQNISVLKDLLKYINSKQMWVASGNEIYNWWVKKNKVEMRVEPRGESRVTVSISNPGIEKLTEIMLEIDLQMNVTNIEISSEIIGTIQPAFSFNPATHMLYLKIKEFKPGETRIYYVDYDKPKV
;
A
#
# COMPACT_ATOMS: atom_id res chain seq x y z
N MET A 1 -49.26 3.42 -22.52
CA MET A 1 -48.94 2.60 -21.33
C MET A 1 -47.86 1.57 -21.62
N LEU A 2 -48.06 0.60 -22.54
CA LEU A 2 -47.04 -0.40 -22.93
C LEU A 2 -45.71 0.22 -23.42
N ALA A 3 -45.77 1.21 -24.30
CA ALA A 3 -44.57 1.91 -24.78
C ALA A 3 -43.78 2.59 -23.65
N SER A 4 -44.48 3.21 -22.69
CA SER A 4 -43.87 3.85 -21.52
C SER A 4 -43.19 2.84 -20.59
N ILE A 5 -43.79 1.65 -20.42
CA ILE A 5 -43.20 0.54 -19.65
C ILE A 5 -41.94 0.01 -20.35
N VAL A 6 -41.97 -0.15 -21.67
CA VAL A 6 -40.80 -0.59 -22.45
C VAL A 6 -39.68 0.45 -22.38
N VAL A 7 -39.98 1.74 -22.55
CA VAL A 7 -38.99 2.83 -22.40
C VAL A 7 -38.41 2.84 -20.99
N TYR A 8 -39.24 2.70 -19.96
CA TYR A 8 -38.79 2.60 -18.57
C TYR A 8 -37.85 1.40 -18.34
N LEU A 9 -38.21 0.22 -18.85
CA LEU A 9 -37.36 -0.97 -18.75
C LEU A 9 -36.04 -0.81 -19.52
N LEU A 10 -36.04 -0.12 -20.66
CA LEU A 10 -34.84 0.18 -21.41
C LEU A 10 -33.93 1.16 -20.66
N ILE A 11 -34.50 2.17 -20.00
CA ILE A 11 -33.76 3.09 -19.12
C ILE A 11 -33.15 2.32 -17.95
N LEU A 12 -33.93 1.49 -17.25
CA LEU A 12 -33.42 0.64 -16.17
C LEU A 12 -32.33 -0.32 -16.64
N LYS A 13 -32.47 -0.91 -17.83
CA LYS A 13 -31.43 -1.76 -18.44
C LYS A 13 -30.17 -0.96 -18.73
N GLY A 14 -30.32 0.26 -19.25
CA GLY A 14 -29.22 1.17 -19.53
C GLY A 14 -28.47 1.59 -18.28
N VAL A 15 -29.16 1.76 -17.15
CA VAL A 15 -28.56 2.21 -15.87
C VAL A 15 -28.00 1.05 -15.05
N MET A 16 -28.76 -0.04 -14.90
CA MET A 16 -28.47 -1.14 -13.97
C MET A 16 -27.94 -2.42 -14.64
N GLY A 17 -27.87 -2.46 -15.97
CA GLY A 17 -27.43 -3.66 -16.69
C GLY A 17 -28.48 -4.76 -16.73
N ARG A 18 -28.06 -6.02 -16.50
CA ARG A 18 -28.96 -7.18 -16.50
C ARG A 18 -29.77 -7.20 -15.19
N PHE A 19 -31.09 -7.10 -15.25
CA PHE A 19 -31.95 -7.12 -14.06
C PHE A 19 -33.09 -8.14 -14.20
N SER A 20 -33.62 -8.61 -13.07
CA SER A 20 -34.78 -9.52 -13.06
C SER A 20 -36.08 -8.72 -13.21
N TYR A 21 -37.02 -9.19 -14.03
CA TYR A 21 -38.35 -8.58 -14.14
C TYR A 21 -39.11 -8.55 -12.80
N LYS A 22 -38.78 -9.45 -11.86
CA LYS A 22 -39.30 -9.36 -10.49
C LYS A 22 -38.80 -8.09 -9.80
N GLU A 23 -37.52 -7.75 -9.89
CA GLU A 23 -36.93 -6.55 -9.26
C GLU A 23 -37.50 -5.25 -9.85
N ALA A 24 -37.76 -5.21 -11.17
CA ALA A 24 -38.27 -4.02 -11.83
C ALA A 24 -39.76 -3.72 -11.57
N PHE A 25 -40.55 -4.71 -11.13
CA PHE A 25 -42.01 -4.59 -11.05
C PHE A 25 -42.65 -4.96 -9.71
N THR A 26 -41.93 -5.51 -8.72
CA THR A 26 -42.60 -6.08 -7.52
C THR A 26 -42.75 -5.18 -6.30
N ASP A 27 -42.16 -3.99 -6.20
CA ASP A 27 -42.44 -3.15 -5.04
C ASP A 27 -42.16 -1.66 -5.26
N VAL A 28 -43.18 -0.82 -5.10
CA VAL A 28 -43.00 0.64 -4.98
C VAL A 28 -42.10 0.96 -3.77
N ASN A 29 -42.02 0.07 -2.78
CA ASN A 29 -41.03 0.17 -1.71
C ASN A 29 -39.61 -0.25 -2.13
N SER A 30 -39.41 -1.07 -3.17
CA SER A 30 -38.08 -1.29 -3.77
C SER A 30 -37.59 -0.04 -4.48
N ILE A 31 -38.49 0.69 -5.14
CA ILE A 31 -38.18 2.00 -5.72
C ILE A 31 -37.93 3.03 -4.60
N LYS A 32 -38.70 3.04 -3.50
CA LYS A 32 -38.33 3.83 -2.32
C LYS A 32 -37.04 3.36 -1.65
N LYS A 33 -36.67 2.08 -1.67
CA LYS A 33 -35.36 1.61 -1.16
C LYS A 33 -34.21 2.07 -2.05
N VAL A 34 -34.43 2.14 -3.36
CA VAL A 34 -33.48 2.65 -4.37
C VAL A 34 -33.42 4.19 -4.39
N VAL A 35 -34.53 4.89 -4.12
CA VAL A 35 -34.67 6.36 -4.20
C VAL A 35 -34.59 7.06 -2.84
N ALA A 36 -35.03 6.44 -1.75
CA ALA A 36 -35.05 7.00 -0.39
C ALA A 36 -33.88 6.54 0.49
N GLY A 37 -32.94 5.76 -0.06
CA GLY A 37 -31.87 5.14 0.70
C GLY A 37 -32.41 3.98 1.56
N GLU A 38 -31.76 2.84 1.52
CA GLU A 38 -32.08 1.75 2.43
C GLU A 38 -31.99 2.23 3.89
N GLY A 39 -32.85 1.70 4.76
CA GLY A 39 -32.69 1.89 6.21
C GLY A 39 -31.27 1.55 6.65
N ASN A 40 -30.82 2.16 7.74
CA ASN A 40 -29.44 2.11 8.21
C ASN A 40 -28.88 0.68 8.13
N LYS A 41 -27.88 0.46 7.25
CA LYS A 41 -27.23 -0.84 7.02
C LYS A 41 -26.05 -1.08 7.96
N ILE A 42 -25.73 -0.09 8.77
CA ILE A 42 -24.59 -0.08 9.68
C ILE A 42 -25.12 0.19 11.08
N ALA A 43 -24.69 -0.61 12.05
CA ALA A 43 -24.88 -0.34 13.46
C ALA A 43 -23.54 -0.02 14.12
N ILE A 44 -23.55 0.94 15.05
CA ILE A 44 -22.43 1.26 15.92
C ILE A 44 -22.84 0.89 17.34
N LEU A 45 -22.12 -0.04 17.96
CA LEU A 45 -22.34 -0.37 19.36
C LEU A 45 -21.80 0.74 20.26
N TYR A 46 -22.67 1.35 21.06
CA TYR A 46 -22.27 2.06 22.26
C TYR A 46 -22.24 1.05 23.41
N SER A 47 -21.05 0.63 23.83
CA SER A 47 -20.92 -0.36 24.91
C SER A 47 -20.92 0.32 26.27
N GLN A 48 -22.06 0.26 26.95
CA GLN A 48 -22.21 0.72 28.33
C GLN A 48 -21.35 -0.13 29.28
N TYR A 49 -21.19 -1.43 28.99
CA TYR A 49 -20.31 -2.30 29.76
C TYR A 49 -18.85 -1.85 29.71
N THR A 50 -18.38 -1.43 28.53
CA THR A 50 -17.03 -0.89 28.39
C THR A 50 -16.91 0.45 29.11
N GLU A 51 -17.88 1.35 28.94
CA GLU A 51 -17.90 2.64 29.64
C GLU A 51 -17.82 2.49 31.16
N ASN A 52 -18.59 1.56 31.74
CA ASN A 52 -18.62 1.30 33.18
C ASN A 52 -17.28 0.78 33.74
N ARG A 53 -16.40 0.24 32.89
CA ARG A 53 -15.06 -0.23 33.28
C ARG A 53 -14.03 0.91 33.35
N LEU A 54 -14.30 2.03 32.68
CA LEU A 54 -13.38 3.15 32.60
C LEU A 54 -13.41 4.00 33.88
N PRO A 55 -12.34 4.77 34.15
CA PRO A 55 -12.34 5.71 35.28
C PRO A 55 -13.55 6.66 35.24
N PRO A 56 -14.13 7.01 36.41
CA PRO A 56 -15.25 7.96 36.48
C PRO A 56 -14.93 9.26 35.72
N GLY A 57 -15.86 9.67 34.85
CA GLY A 57 -15.71 10.87 34.02
C GLY A 57 -14.93 10.68 32.71
N SER A 58 -14.50 9.46 32.38
CA SER A 58 -13.90 9.17 31.07
C SER A 58 -14.90 9.40 29.93
N THR A 59 -14.49 10.14 28.91
CA THR A 59 -15.26 10.36 27.67
C THR A 59 -14.88 9.40 26.55
N TRP A 60 -13.94 8.49 26.79
CA TRP A 60 -13.27 7.67 25.78
C TRP A 60 -14.24 6.93 24.85
N THR A 61 -15.24 6.24 25.42
CA THR A 61 -16.26 5.54 24.62
C THR A 61 -17.04 6.52 23.75
N SER A 62 -17.50 7.64 24.32
CA SER A 62 -18.26 8.66 23.59
C SER A 62 -17.45 9.38 22.50
N ASP A 63 -16.15 9.58 22.73
CA ASP A 63 -15.22 10.21 21.78
C ASP A 63 -14.95 9.28 20.58
N ASN A 64 -14.77 7.97 20.84
CA ASN A 64 -14.66 6.96 19.81
C ASN A 64 -15.93 6.94 18.94
N ILE A 65 -17.10 6.84 19.56
CA ILE A 65 -18.39 6.86 18.85
C ILE A 65 -18.54 8.13 18.01
N THR A 66 -18.19 9.29 18.56
CA THR A 66 -18.25 10.57 17.84
C THR A 66 -17.35 10.58 16.61
N THR A 67 -16.15 10.01 16.70
CA THR A 67 -15.23 9.89 15.57
C THR A 67 -15.79 8.97 14.49
N TRP A 68 -16.32 7.80 14.85
CA TRP A 68 -16.97 6.89 13.90
C TRP A 68 -18.13 7.55 13.15
N LYS A 69 -18.98 8.31 13.86
CA LYS A 69 -20.06 9.09 13.26
C LYS A 69 -19.53 10.08 12.22
N LYS A 70 -18.45 10.82 12.52
CA LYS A 70 -17.83 11.78 11.59
C LYS A 70 -17.39 11.09 10.31
N PHE A 71 -16.64 9.98 10.42
CA PHE A 71 -16.18 9.24 9.24
C PHE A 71 -17.35 8.70 8.41
N LEU A 72 -18.36 8.07 9.01
CA LEU A 72 -19.51 7.55 8.27
C LEU A 72 -20.32 8.66 7.58
N ASN A 73 -20.49 9.81 8.24
CA ASN A 73 -21.18 10.96 7.66
C ASN A 73 -20.44 11.54 6.45
N ASN A 74 -19.10 11.54 6.44
CA ASN A 74 -18.30 11.96 5.28
C ASN A 74 -18.62 11.13 4.03
N TYR A 75 -19.05 9.88 4.19
CA TYR A 75 -19.45 8.98 3.10
C TYR A 75 -20.95 8.92 2.85
N THR A 76 -21.74 9.78 3.53
CA THR A 76 -23.22 9.75 3.46
C THR A 76 -23.79 8.36 3.77
N LEU A 77 -23.13 7.63 4.68
CA LEU A 77 -23.57 6.31 5.11
C LEU A 77 -24.46 6.43 6.34
N SER A 78 -25.70 5.97 6.21
CA SER A 78 -26.66 5.99 7.30
C SER A 78 -26.38 4.87 8.32
N TYR A 79 -26.44 5.20 9.61
CA TYR A 79 -26.11 4.29 10.71
C TYR A 79 -27.05 4.46 11.90
N ASP A 80 -27.23 3.38 12.67
CA ASP A 80 -27.88 3.40 13.98
C ASP A 80 -26.85 3.26 15.10
N ILE A 81 -27.06 3.95 16.22
CA ILE A 81 -26.36 3.67 17.47
C ILE A 81 -27.21 2.70 18.27
N ILE A 82 -26.64 1.55 18.62
CA ILE A 82 -27.32 0.50 19.38
C ILE A 82 -26.61 0.26 20.71
N GLN A 83 -27.33 -0.29 21.68
CA GLN A 83 -26.82 -0.55 23.03
C GLN A 83 -26.55 -2.05 23.23
N ASP A 84 -25.85 -2.42 24.31
CA ASP A 84 -25.46 -3.81 24.60
C ASP A 84 -26.69 -4.76 24.57
N ASN A 85 -27.80 -4.36 25.21
CA ASN A 85 -29.05 -5.13 25.25
C ASN A 85 -29.73 -5.30 23.86
N ASP A 86 -29.42 -4.47 22.87
CA ASP A 86 -29.88 -4.70 21.50
C ASP A 86 -29.13 -5.87 20.84
N ILE A 87 -27.84 -6.04 21.15
CA ILE A 87 -27.04 -7.19 20.72
C ILE A 87 -27.50 -8.46 21.44
N GLU A 88 -27.71 -8.41 22.76
CA GLU A 88 -28.19 -9.54 23.58
C GLU A 88 -29.53 -10.08 23.05
N LYS A 89 -30.40 -9.19 22.60
CA LYS A 89 -31.72 -9.53 22.00
C LYS A 89 -31.66 -9.83 20.50
N GLY A 90 -30.48 -9.83 19.88
CA GLY A 90 -30.32 -10.13 18.46
C GLY A 90 -30.91 -9.08 17.51
N LYS A 91 -31.12 -7.84 17.95
CA LYS A 91 -31.70 -6.81 17.07
C LYS A 91 -30.74 -6.35 15.97
N HIS A 92 -29.45 -6.65 16.10
CA HIS A 92 -28.42 -6.30 15.11
C HIS A 92 -28.44 -7.17 13.85
N TYR A 93 -29.12 -8.32 13.85
CA TYR A 93 -29.17 -9.20 12.67
C TYR A 93 -29.74 -8.55 11.40
N LYS A 94 -30.42 -7.40 11.52
CA LYS A 94 -30.94 -6.63 10.39
C LYS A 94 -29.90 -5.75 9.66
N TYR A 95 -28.73 -5.53 10.27
CA TYR A 95 -27.67 -4.69 9.69
C TYR A 95 -26.73 -5.52 8.80
N GLU A 96 -26.05 -4.87 7.86
CA GLU A 96 -24.97 -5.50 7.08
C GLU A 96 -23.64 -5.45 7.85
N ILE A 97 -23.38 -4.32 8.54
CA ILE A 97 -22.16 -4.12 9.32
C ILE A 97 -22.50 -3.80 10.78
N LEU A 98 -21.80 -4.46 11.69
CA LEU A 98 -21.71 -4.10 13.10
C LEU A 98 -20.32 -3.52 13.40
N ILE A 99 -20.28 -2.27 13.81
CA ILE A 99 -19.08 -1.59 14.25
C ILE A 99 -18.97 -1.72 15.77
N LEU A 100 -17.79 -2.11 16.24
CA LEU A 100 -17.44 -2.32 17.65
C LEU A 100 -16.29 -1.37 18.06
N PRO A 101 -16.58 -0.07 18.29
CA PRO A 101 -15.57 0.91 18.69
C PRO A 101 -15.06 0.63 20.10
N GLY A 102 -13.88 0.03 20.21
CA GLY A 102 -13.24 -0.19 21.50
C GLY A 102 -14.08 -1.02 22.47
N ALA A 103 -14.97 -1.88 21.97
CA ALA A 103 -15.92 -2.65 22.78
C ALA A 103 -15.22 -3.77 23.55
N GLN A 104 -14.48 -3.39 24.59
CA GLN A 104 -13.60 -4.28 25.36
C GLN A 104 -14.37 -5.18 26.32
N ALA A 105 -15.47 -4.70 26.90
CA ALA A 105 -16.31 -5.48 27.80
C ALA A 105 -17.63 -5.87 27.11
N LEU A 106 -17.91 -7.18 27.02
CA LEU A 106 -19.13 -7.72 26.43
C LEU A 106 -19.71 -8.85 27.31
N SER A 107 -21.03 -9.01 27.31
CA SER A 107 -21.70 -10.13 27.95
C SER A 107 -21.55 -11.44 27.15
N ASP A 108 -21.84 -12.58 27.77
CA ASP A 108 -21.81 -13.89 27.09
C ASP A 108 -22.79 -13.94 25.91
N GLU A 109 -23.97 -13.36 26.08
CA GLU A 109 -25.00 -13.30 25.06
C GLU A 109 -24.55 -12.42 23.88
N GLU A 110 -23.88 -11.29 24.15
CA GLU A 110 -23.32 -10.45 23.10
C GLU A 110 -22.26 -11.19 22.28
N VAL A 111 -21.31 -11.84 22.95
CA VAL A 111 -20.26 -12.63 22.29
C VAL A 111 -20.87 -13.70 21.38
N ILE A 112 -21.86 -14.45 21.87
CA ILE A 112 -22.54 -15.49 21.10
C ILE A 112 -23.27 -14.89 19.90
N ASN A 113 -24.01 -13.80 20.08
CA ASN A 113 -24.82 -13.24 19.02
C ASN A 113 -23.99 -12.51 17.96
N ILE A 114 -22.86 -11.90 18.34
CA ILE A 114 -21.89 -11.33 17.38
C ILE A 114 -21.27 -12.44 16.54
N LYS A 115 -20.84 -13.55 17.16
CA LYS A 115 -20.31 -14.71 16.41
C LYS A 115 -21.32 -15.25 15.41
N LYS A 116 -22.57 -15.46 15.84
CA LYS A 116 -23.67 -15.89 14.96
C LYS A 116 -23.94 -14.89 13.83
N PHE A 117 -23.81 -13.60 14.10
CA PHE A 117 -24.02 -12.54 13.10
C PHE A 117 -22.98 -12.63 11.99
N ILE A 118 -21.69 -12.73 12.36
CA ILE A 118 -20.62 -12.85 11.38
C ILE A 118 -20.73 -14.19 10.65
N ASP A 119 -20.95 -15.29 11.38
CA ASP A 119 -21.11 -16.62 10.77
C ASP A 119 -22.26 -16.67 9.74
N GLY A 120 -23.35 -15.95 10.02
CA GLY A 120 -24.51 -15.80 9.14
C GLY A 120 -24.30 -14.92 7.90
N GLY A 121 -23.16 -14.23 7.76
CA GLY A 121 -22.85 -13.36 6.62
C GLY A 121 -22.75 -11.87 6.95
N GLY A 122 -23.04 -11.48 8.20
CA GLY A 122 -22.83 -10.12 8.69
C GLY A 122 -21.35 -9.74 8.74
N SER A 123 -21.06 -8.45 8.69
CA SER A 123 -19.69 -7.95 8.69
C SER A 123 -19.36 -7.20 9.98
N VAL A 124 -18.16 -7.37 10.53
CA VAL A 124 -17.73 -6.65 11.75
C VAL A 124 -16.53 -5.74 11.50
N PHE A 125 -16.63 -4.49 11.98
CA PHE A 125 -15.47 -3.59 12.05
C PHE A 125 -15.17 -3.31 13.52
N ALA A 126 -14.08 -3.86 14.04
CA ALA A 126 -13.72 -3.78 15.45
C ALA A 126 -12.41 -3.03 15.66
N THR A 127 -12.28 -2.38 16.82
CA THR A 127 -11.04 -1.73 17.27
C THR A 127 -10.63 -2.20 18.66
N SER A 128 -9.33 -2.06 18.96
CA SER A 128 -8.72 -2.34 20.28
C SER A 128 -9.02 -3.75 20.79
N GLY A 129 -9.01 -3.96 22.10
CA GLY A 129 -9.15 -5.23 22.79
C GLY A 129 -10.57 -5.77 22.86
N THR A 130 -11.25 -5.89 21.72
CA THR A 130 -12.66 -6.32 21.62
C THR A 130 -12.95 -7.61 22.43
N ALA A 131 -13.97 -7.57 23.29
CA ALA A 131 -14.40 -8.73 24.09
C ALA A 131 -13.34 -9.32 25.05
N SER A 132 -12.35 -8.52 25.49
CA SER A 132 -11.31 -8.95 26.43
C SER A 132 -11.76 -8.99 27.90
N PHE A 133 -12.90 -8.37 28.21
CA PHE A 133 -13.55 -8.35 29.51
C PHE A 133 -15.01 -8.81 29.42
N SER A 134 -15.55 -9.29 30.54
CA SER A 134 -16.98 -9.56 30.70
C SER A 134 -17.77 -8.27 30.98
N ALA A 135 -19.09 -8.35 30.87
CA ALA A 135 -20.00 -7.24 31.21
C ALA A 135 -19.84 -6.70 32.65
N ASP A 136 -19.40 -7.55 33.60
CA ASP A 136 -19.07 -7.15 34.98
C ASP A 136 -17.61 -6.72 35.17
N GLY A 137 -16.85 -6.54 34.08
CA GLY A 137 -15.50 -6.00 34.07
C GLY A 137 -14.39 -7.00 34.45
N LYS A 138 -14.69 -8.31 34.55
CA LYS A 138 -13.67 -9.33 34.80
C LYS A 138 -12.87 -9.62 33.54
N TRP A 139 -11.57 -9.86 33.72
CA TRP A 139 -10.69 -10.27 32.62
C TRP A 139 -11.11 -11.63 32.06
N ARG A 140 -11.34 -11.71 30.75
CA ARG A 140 -11.72 -12.95 30.04
C ARG A 140 -10.62 -13.51 29.15
N GLY A 141 -9.56 -12.75 28.91
CA GLY A 141 -8.52 -13.15 27.97
C GLY A 141 -8.87 -12.84 26.52
N TRP A 142 -8.21 -13.55 25.61
CA TRP A 142 -8.20 -13.24 24.16
C TRP A 142 -8.92 -14.29 23.31
N GLU A 143 -9.83 -15.07 23.90
CA GLU A 143 -10.53 -16.15 23.21
C GLU A 143 -11.31 -15.67 21.99
N PHE A 144 -11.96 -14.51 22.09
CA PHE A 144 -12.69 -13.91 20.97
C PHE A 144 -11.76 -13.59 19.79
N PHE A 145 -10.55 -13.08 20.05
CA PHE A 145 -9.55 -12.79 19.01
C PHE A 145 -9.09 -14.06 18.31
N ASN A 146 -8.74 -15.08 19.11
CA ASN A 146 -8.27 -16.34 18.60
C ASN A 146 -9.34 -16.98 17.69
N GLU A 147 -10.59 -17.01 18.14
CA GLU A 147 -11.67 -17.70 17.43
C GLU A 147 -12.24 -16.88 16.27
N VAL A 148 -12.61 -15.61 16.51
CA VAL A 148 -13.33 -14.81 15.50
C VAL A 148 -12.36 -14.22 14.48
N PHE A 149 -11.21 -13.72 14.93
CA PHE A 149 -10.26 -13.05 14.06
C PHE A 149 -9.10 -13.95 13.61
N GLY A 150 -8.91 -15.13 14.21
CA GLY A 150 -7.79 -16.02 13.86
C GLY A 150 -6.43 -15.41 14.22
N MET A 151 -6.39 -14.63 15.31
CA MET A 151 -5.21 -13.87 15.74
C MET A 151 -4.88 -14.14 17.19
N LYS A 152 -3.59 -14.11 17.52
CA LYS A 152 -3.08 -14.20 18.88
C LYS A 152 -2.62 -12.82 19.36
N PHE A 153 -3.08 -12.40 20.53
CA PHE A 153 -2.52 -11.24 21.22
C PHE A 153 -1.04 -11.49 21.58
N ILE A 154 -0.18 -10.51 21.28
CA ILE A 154 1.24 -10.55 21.62
C ILE A 154 1.53 -9.61 22.80
N LYS A 155 1.28 -8.31 22.62
CA LYS A 155 1.46 -7.30 23.67
C LYS A 155 0.74 -6.00 23.34
N GLU A 156 0.59 -5.15 24.36
CA GLU A 156 0.28 -3.73 24.19
C GLU A 156 1.55 -2.98 23.75
N VAL A 157 1.36 -1.93 22.95
CA VAL A 157 2.37 -0.92 22.66
C VAL A 157 2.53 -0.05 23.90
N GLU A 158 3.78 0.14 24.32
CA GLU A 158 4.14 0.95 25.47
C GLU A 158 3.84 2.44 25.26
N ARG A 159 3.70 3.19 26.36
CA ARG A 159 3.42 4.64 26.37
C ARG A 159 4.69 5.48 26.49
N ASP A 160 5.84 4.91 26.19
CA ASP A 160 7.15 5.53 26.24
C ASP A 160 7.31 6.61 25.16
N GLU A 161 6.69 6.41 23.99
CA GLU A 161 6.65 7.38 22.90
C GLU A 161 5.25 7.99 22.75
N VAL A 162 5.13 9.27 22.39
CA VAL A 162 3.82 9.91 22.11
C VAL A 162 3.09 9.23 20.95
N THR A 163 3.86 8.79 19.95
CA THR A 163 3.38 8.09 18.77
C THR A 163 4.29 6.95 18.40
N LYS A 164 3.73 5.92 17.80
CA LYS A 164 4.47 4.84 17.15
C LYS A 164 4.20 4.80 15.66
N ILE A 165 5.23 4.46 14.89
CA ILE A 165 5.11 4.21 13.45
C ILE A 165 4.42 2.86 13.25
N HIS A 166 3.41 2.88 12.39
CA HIS A 166 2.60 1.72 12.03
C HIS A 166 2.56 1.60 10.51
N THR A 167 3.31 0.64 9.97
CA THR A 167 3.55 0.53 8.53
C THR A 167 2.48 -0.29 7.85
N LEU A 168 1.84 0.29 6.82
CA LEU A 168 0.87 -0.37 5.97
C LEU A 168 1.53 -1.11 4.81
N ARG A 169 1.11 -2.34 4.54
CA ARG A 169 1.48 -3.05 3.31
C ARG A 169 0.54 -2.66 2.17
N GLY A 170 1.02 -2.69 0.94
CA GLY A 170 0.17 -2.47 -0.23
C GLY A 170 -0.37 -3.75 -0.84
N ASN A 171 -0.91 -3.61 -2.05
CA ASN A 171 -1.48 -4.70 -2.85
C ASN A 171 -2.56 -5.54 -2.12
N LEU A 172 -3.31 -4.90 -1.20
CA LEU A 172 -4.49 -5.50 -0.56
C LEU A 172 -5.74 -4.68 -0.88
N PRO A 173 -6.94 -5.30 -0.86
CA PRO A 173 -8.20 -4.58 -1.07
C PRO A 173 -8.35 -3.36 -0.15
N ILE A 174 -8.05 -3.51 1.15
CA ILE A 174 -8.23 -2.41 2.10
C ILE A 174 -7.13 -1.34 2.02
N THR A 175 -5.96 -1.64 1.46
CA THR A 175 -4.88 -0.67 1.21
C THR A 175 -4.80 -0.21 -0.25
N ALA A 176 -5.85 -0.47 -1.03
CA ALA A 176 -5.95 -0.05 -2.42
C ALA A 176 -5.69 1.47 -2.56
N ASN A 177 -4.77 1.80 -3.49
CA ASN A 177 -4.32 3.16 -3.76
C ASN A 177 -3.66 3.88 -2.55
N ILE A 178 -3.22 3.17 -1.52
CA ILE A 178 -2.33 3.72 -0.49
C ILE A 178 -0.89 3.35 -0.88
N PRO A 179 0.09 4.27 -0.81
CA PRO A 179 1.48 3.93 -1.07
C PRO A 179 1.92 2.72 -0.24
N THR A 180 2.53 1.73 -0.86
CA THR A 180 3.06 0.58 -0.14
C THR A 180 4.13 1.01 0.87
N GLY A 181 4.10 0.46 2.08
CA GLY A 181 5.03 0.79 3.15
C GLY A 181 4.70 2.12 3.83
N TYR A 182 3.50 2.67 3.64
CA TYR A 182 3.12 3.96 4.22
C TYR A 182 3.11 3.89 5.76
N PRO A 183 3.88 4.74 6.47
CA PRO A 183 3.90 4.79 7.92
C PRO A 183 2.78 5.68 8.42
N LEU A 184 1.76 5.08 9.02
CA LEU A 184 0.82 5.83 9.85
C LEU A 184 1.46 6.14 11.20
N LYS A 185 1.30 7.37 11.68
CA LYS A 185 1.62 7.70 13.07
C LYS A 185 0.37 7.48 13.92
N VAL A 186 0.49 6.56 14.87
CA VAL A 186 -0.59 6.25 15.80
C VAL A 186 -0.15 6.61 17.20
N ALA A 187 -0.96 7.37 17.90
CA ALA A 187 -0.71 7.72 19.27
C ALA A 187 -0.80 6.51 20.20
N THR A 188 0.04 6.47 21.22
CA THR A 188 0.18 5.32 22.12
C THR A 188 -0.66 5.42 23.39
N TRP A 189 -1.37 6.54 23.61
CA TRP A 189 -2.10 6.79 24.86
C TRP A 189 -3.17 5.71 25.14
N ASP A 190 -3.78 5.14 24.09
CA ASP A 190 -4.76 4.06 24.18
C ASP A 190 -4.15 2.66 24.25
N ARG A 191 -2.82 2.56 24.34
CA ARG A 191 -2.06 1.31 24.33
C ARG A 191 -2.45 0.39 23.17
N PRO A 192 -2.15 0.79 21.93
CA PRO A 192 -2.41 -0.04 20.75
C PRO A 192 -1.93 -1.49 20.91
N ILE A 193 -2.57 -2.42 20.23
CA ILE A 193 -2.31 -3.85 20.38
C ILE A 193 -1.47 -4.40 19.22
N GLN A 194 -0.54 -5.28 19.55
CA GLN A 194 0.20 -6.13 18.63
C GLN A 194 -0.39 -7.54 18.61
N VAL A 195 -0.61 -8.08 17.41
CA VAL A 195 -1.10 -9.45 17.21
C VAL A 195 -0.23 -10.24 16.23
N GLU A 196 -0.30 -11.55 16.33
CA GLU A 196 0.19 -12.49 15.33
C GLU A 196 -1.00 -13.15 14.63
N VAL A 197 -1.02 -13.13 13.30
CA VAL A 197 -2.03 -13.86 12.52
C VAL A 197 -1.69 -15.35 12.50
N LEU A 198 -2.65 -16.19 12.90
CA LEU A 198 -2.47 -17.64 13.00
C LEU A 198 -3.14 -18.42 11.86
N GLU A 199 -4.19 -17.86 11.26
CA GLU A 199 -5.05 -18.59 10.33
C GLU A 199 -5.03 -18.04 8.89
N PRO A 200 -5.09 -18.90 7.85
CA PRO A 200 -5.08 -18.46 6.45
C PRO A 200 -6.26 -17.59 6.02
N ARG A 201 -7.39 -17.64 6.75
CA ARG A 201 -8.58 -16.80 6.48
C ARG A 201 -8.41 -15.35 6.89
N SER A 202 -7.32 -15.04 7.58
CA SER A 202 -6.99 -13.73 8.13
C SER A 202 -5.72 -13.22 7.47
N THR A 203 -5.72 -11.94 7.11
CA THR A 203 -4.61 -11.29 6.42
C THR A 203 -4.11 -10.12 7.25
N GLN A 204 -2.84 -10.20 7.67
CA GLN A 204 -2.14 -9.08 8.30
C GLN A 204 -1.93 -7.97 7.26
N VAL A 205 -2.35 -6.75 7.59
CA VAL A 205 -2.31 -5.56 6.72
C VAL A 205 -1.16 -4.64 7.09
N SER A 206 -0.68 -4.73 8.32
CA SER A 206 0.28 -3.76 8.84
C SER A 206 1.11 -4.36 9.95
N PHE A 207 2.12 -3.61 10.38
CA PHE A 207 2.96 -3.99 11.50
C PHE A 207 3.53 -2.78 12.25
N TRP A 208 3.90 -2.97 13.51
CA TRP A 208 4.46 -1.94 14.40
C TRP A 208 5.99 -1.93 14.48
N TYR A 209 6.64 -2.99 13.98
CA TYR A 209 8.09 -3.13 14.06
C TYR A 209 8.83 -2.16 13.13
N ASN A 210 9.81 -1.43 13.66
CA ASN A 210 10.67 -0.55 12.88
C ASN A 210 12.11 -1.12 12.83
N TYR A 211 12.44 -1.78 11.72
CA TYR A 211 13.73 -2.45 11.52
C TYR A 211 14.97 -1.55 11.60
N ARG A 212 14.80 -0.21 11.55
CA ARG A 212 15.93 0.73 11.68
C ARG A 212 16.17 1.21 13.10
N LEU A 213 15.14 1.14 13.94
CA LEU A 213 15.17 1.70 15.29
C LEU A 213 15.06 0.64 16.39
N GLN A 214 14.62 -0.57 16.04
CA GLN A 214 14.34 -1.63 16.99
C GLN A 214 15.17 -2.87 16.71
N ASP A 215 15.74 -3.43 17.76
CA ASP A 215 16.43 -4.71 17.73
C ASP A 215 15.45 -5.86 17.49
N GLY A 216 15.93 -6.94 16.88
CA GLY A 216 15.16 -8.17 16.68
C GLY A 216 15.36 -8.79 15.31
N LEU A 217 14.85 -10.01 15.14
CA LEU A 217 14.81 -10.70 13.85
C LEU A 217 13.63 -10.16 13.05
N VAL A 218 13.91 -9.48 11.93
CA VAL A 218 12.90 -8.72 11.18
C VAL A 218 11.70 -9.58 10.81
N ARG A 219 11.93 -10.83 10.39
CA ARG A 219 10.84 -11.75 10.02
C ARG A 219 9.91 -12.05 11.20
N GLU A 220 10.47 -12.29 12.37
CA GLU A 220 9.68 -12.61 13.56
C GLU A 220 8.95 -11.39 14.08
N GLU A 221 9.64 -10.26 14.16
CA GLU A 221 9.07 -9.03 14.70
C GLU A 221 7.95 -8.49 13.80
N VAL A 222 8.10 -8.52 12.47
CA VAL A 222 7.01 -8.16 11.54
C VAL A 222 5.80 -9.09 11.74
N LYS A 223 6.03 -10.40 11.89
CA LYS A 223 4.97 -11.39 12.08
C LYS A 223 4.21 -11.21 13.40
N LYS A 224 4.91 -10.88 14.48
CA LYS A 224 4.36 -10.73 15.84
C LYS A 224 3.84 -9.33 16.15
N SER A 225 3.98 -8.38 15.22
CA SER A 225 3.62 -6.98 15.44
C SER A 225 2.48 -6.50 14.56
N GLY A 226 1.56 -7.38 14.14
CA GLY A 226 0.36 -6.99 13.40
C GLY A 226 -0.47 -5.94 14.14
N GLY A 227 -0.93 -4.91 13.43
CA GLY A 227 -1.77 -3.83 13.98
C GLY A 227 -3.12 -3.65 13.28
N ILE A 228 -3.28 -4.20 12.07
CA ILE A 228 -4.53 -4.24 11.33
C ILE A 228 -4.61 -5.60 10.65
N VAL A 229 -5.78 -6.22 10.73
CA VAL A 229 -6.07 -7.52 10.12
C VAL A 229 -7.47 -7.48 9.53
N TYR A 230 -7.65 -8.10 8.37
CA TYR A 230 -8.98 -8.38 7.83
C TYR A 230 -9.10 -9.85 7.44
N GLY A 231 -10.31 -10.36 7.39
CA GLY A 231 -10.54 -11.76 7.08
C GLY A 231 -12.01 -12.15 7.10
N SER A 232 -12.26 -13.44 7.02
CA SER A 232 -13.63 -13.99 7.10
C SER A 232 -13.81 -14.82 8.36
N TYR A 233 -15.05 -14.92 8.84
CA TYR A 233 -15.47 -15.88 9.87
C TYR A 233 -16.85 -16.40 9.48
N GLY A 234 -16.97 -17.72 9.30
CA GLY A 234 -18.14 -18.30 8.63
C GLY A 234 -18.37 -17.67 7.26
N LYS A 235 -19.57 -17.13 7.02
CA LYS A 235 -19.93 -16.46 5.76
C LYS A 235 -19.65 -14.96 5.74
N GLY A 236 -19.31 -14.38 6.89
CA GLY A 236 -19.12 -12.94 7.07
C GLY A 236 -17.67 -12.49 6.93
N ARG A 237 -17.48 -11.17 7.00
CA ARG A 237 -16.18 -10.50 6.91
C ARG A 237 -15.88 -9.73 8.19
N PHE A 238 -14.60 -9.56 8.51
CA PHE A 238 -14.18 -8.68 9.58
C PHE A 238 -12.98 -7.82 9.18
N VAL A 239 -12.94 -6.62 9.75
CA VAL A 239 -11.74 -5.78 9.84
C VAL A 239 -11.51 -5.49 11.31
N TRP A 240 -10.29 -5.67 11.76
CA TRP A 240 -9.85 -5.35 13.11
C TRP A 240 -8.65 -4.40 13.05
N MET A 241 -8.68 -3.34 13.85
CA MET A 241 -7.54 -2.45 14.08
C MET A 241 -7.15 -2.47 15.56
N GLY A 242 -5.88 -2.70 15.86
CA GLY A 242 -5.37 -2.73 17.23
C GLY A 242 -5.32 -1.38 17.93
N PHE A 243 -5.85 -0.33 17.32
CA PHE A 243 -5.90 1.03 17.84
C PHE A 243 -7.25 1.66 17.50
N GLU A 244 -7.61 2.73 18.21
CA GLU A 244 -8.81 3.49 17.90
C GLU A 244 -8.56 4.43 16.71
N ILE A 245 -9.58 4.65 15.88
CA ILE A 245 -9.43 5.46 14.67
C ILE A 245 -9.16 6.95 14.94
N ASN A 246 -9.42 7.43 16.16
CA ASN A 246 -9.07 8.77 16.62
C ASN A 246 -7.62 8.87 17.14
N SER A 247 -6.91 7.75 17.30
CA SER A 247 -5.49 7.74 17.69
C SER A 247 -4.55 8.02 16.51
N VAL A 248 -5.06 8.06 15.27
CA VAL A 248 -4.27 8.44 14.09
C VAL A 248 -4.00 9.94 14.13
N ILE A 249 -2.73 10.31 14.19
CA ILE A 249 -2.30 11.72 14.19
C ILE A 249 -1.28 11.94 13.08
N GLY A 250 -1.24 13.13 12.50
CA GLY A 250 -0.32 13.38 11.41
C GLY A 250 -0.57 14.69 10.71
N ILE A 251 0.01 14.82 9.52
CA ILE A 251 -0.22 15.93 8.59
C ILE A 251 -1.39 15.60 7.65
N GLN A 252 -1.75 16.54 6.78
CA GLN A 252 -2.87 16.38 5.84
C GLN A 252 -2.78 15.10 4.99
N GLU A 253 -1.58 14.73 4.53
CA GLU A 253 -1.34 13.51 3.74
C GLU A 253 -1.72 12.23 4.53
N ASP A 254 -1.38 12.17 5.83
CA ASP A 254 -1.72 11.04 6.71
C ASP A 254 -3.24 10.85 6.82
N TYR A 255 -3.98 11.95 6.99
CA TYR A 255 -5.45 11.90 7.08
C TYR A 255 -6.09 11.47 5.75
N ILE A 256 -5.54 11.89 4.60
CA ILE A 256 -6.03 11.47 3.28
C ILE A 256 -5.88 9.96 3.11
N PHE A 257 -4.72 9.40 3.45
CA PHE A 257 -4.50 7.96 3.31
C PHE A 257 -5.23 7.14 4.36
N PHE A 258 -5.39 7.65 5.58
CA PHE A 258 -6.21 6.98 6.58
C PHE A 258 -7.70 6.98 6.21
N ASP A 259 -8.22 8.09 5.70
CA ASP A 259 -9.59 8.18 5.18
C ASP A 259 -9.82 7.17 4.04
N ARG A 260 -8.84 7.02 3.14
CA ARG A 260 -8.85 5.98 2.09
C ARG A 260 -8.84 4.56 2.66
N LEU A 261 -8.02 4.28 3.67
CA LEU A 261 -7.97 2.99 4.36
C LEU A 261 -9.34 2.65 4.97
N PHE A 262 -9.93 3.63 5.66
CA PHE A 262 -11.25 3.51 6.28
C PHE A 262 -12.35 3.24 5.24
N HIS A 263 -12.35 4.01 4.14
CA HIS A 263 -13.28 3.80 3.03
C HIS A 263 -13.16 2.41 2.43
N ASN A 264 -11.94 1.98 2.11
CA ASN A 264 -11.70 0.68 1.50
C ASN A 264 -12.12 -0.46 2.45
N ALA A 265 -11.87 -0.32 3.75
CA ALA A 265 -12.34 -1.27 4.76
C ALA A 265 -13.87 -1.39 4.76
N LEU A 266 -14.61 -0.28 4.76
CA LEU A 266 -16.07 -0.29 4.68
C LEU A 266 -16.59 -0.88 3.35
N SER A 267 -16.00 -0.49 2.23
CA SER A 267 -16.35 -1.03 0.91
C SER A 267 -16.12 -2.54 0.85
N TRP A 268 -15.00 -3.01 1.39
CA TRP A 268 -14.68 -4.43 1.48
C TRP A 268 -15.66 -5.18 2.40
N LEU A 269 -16.00 -4.64 3.57
CA LEU A 269 -17.00 -5.23 4.48
C LEU A 269 -18.41 -5.29 3.86
N ARG A 270 -18.72 -4.42 2.90
CA ARG A 270 -19.99 -4.39 2.16
C ARG A 270 -19.96 -5.16 0.83
N TYR A 271 -18.90 -5.92 0.57
CA TYR A 271 -18.72 -6.68 -0.67
C TYR A 271 -18.80 -5.78 -1.93
N LYS A 272 -18.35 -4.53 -1.81
CA LYS A 272 -18.34 -3.57 -2.92
C LYS A 272 -17.07 -3.76 -3.75
N PRO A 273 -17.14 -3.70 -5.09
CA PRO A 273 -15.97 -3.80 -5.95
C PRO A 273 -14.91 -2.77 -5.60
N LEU A 274 -13.65 -3.18 -5.68
CA LEU A 274 -12.48 -2.33 -5.42
C LEU A 274 -11.56 -2.35 -6.63
N ALA A 275 -10.95 -1.21 -6.92
CA ALA A 275 -10.05 -1.05 -8.04
C ALA A 275 -8.76 -0.37 -7.64
N TYR A 276 -7.66 -0.86 -8.20
CA TYR A 276 -6.35 -0.28 -7.98
C TYR A 276 -5.42 -0.60 -9.16
N VAL A 277 -4.45 0.27 -9.36
CA VAL A 277 -3.33 0.04 -10.27
C VAL A 277 -2.23 -0.61 -9.44
N LYS A 278 -1.72 -1.77 -9.88
CA LYS A 278 -0.63 -2.45 -9.17
C LYS A 278 0.62 -1.57 -9.09
N ASP A 279 1.35 -1.74 -8.00
CA ASP A 279 2.65 -1.08 -7.85
C ASP A 279 3.68 -1.66 -8.83
N TRP A 280 3.58 -2.93 -9.22
CA TRP A 280 4.56 -3.63 -10.07
C TRP A 280 3.90 -4.32 -11.27
N PRO A 281 4.66 -4.69 -12.32
CA PRO A 281 4.13 -5.49 -13.43
C PRO A 281 3.47 -6.79 -12.95
N GLN A 282 2.51 -7.31 -13.74
CA GLN A 282 1.45 -8.22 -13.29
C GLN A 282 1.93 -9.44 -12.48
N GLU A 283 3.04 -10.04 -12.88
CA GLU A 283 3.61 -11.26 -12.29
C GLU A 283 4.35 -11.03 -10.97
N TYR A 284 4.62 -9.78 -10.59
CA TYR A 284 5.45 -9.44 -9.44
C TYR A 284 4.65 -8.83 -8.30
N LYS A 285 4.99 -9.23 -7.06
CA LYS A 285 4.40 -8.69 -5.83
C LYS A 285 5.23 -7.58 -5.19
N ALA A 286 6.51 -7.52 -5.55
CA ALA A 286 7.50 -6.56 -5.09
C ALA A 286 8.57 -6.38 -6.18
N ALA A 287 9.40 -5.35 -6.06
CA ALA A 287 10.51 -5.09 -6.97
C ALA A 287 11.84 -5.03 -6.22
N ALA A 288 12.95 -5.13 -6.95
CA ALA A 288 14.30 -4.97 -6.43
C ALA A 288 15.13 -4.10 -7.38
N MET A 289 15.96 -3.24 -6.80
CA MET A 289 16.92 -2.38 -7.50
C MET A 289 18.31 -2.63 -6.91
N LEU A 290 19.26 -2.94 -7.78
CA LEU A 290 20.69 -2.98 -7.44
C LEU A 290 21.28 -1.59 -7.68
N ALA A 291 21.55 -0.86 -6.60
CA ALA A 291 22.17 0.46 -6.62
C ALA A 291 23.65 0.34 -6.25
N VAL A 292 24.53 0.40 -7.25
CA VAL A 292 25.98 0.18 -7.08
C VAL A 292 26.70 1.51 -7.06
N MET A 293 27.25 1.89 -5.90
CA MET A 293 28.09 3.06 -5.73
C MET A 293 29.49 2.76 -6.23
N VAL A 294 29.90 3.48 -7.28
CA VAL A 294 31.20 3.40 -7.93
C VAL A 294 31.98 4.65 -7.55
N GLY A 295 32.77 4.52 -6.49
CA GLY A 295 33.59 5.60 -5.94
C GLY A 295 34.98 5.08 -5.60
N ASP A 296 35.15 4.61 -4.36
CA ASP A 296 36.44 4.09 -3.89
C ASP A 296 36.69 2.67 -4.41
N GLN A 297 37.93 2.36 -4.81
CA GLN A 297 38.29 1.08 -5.44
C GLN A 297 37.38 0.70 -6.63
N PRO A 298 37.19 1.60 -7.62
CA PRO A 298 36.13 1.46 -8.62
C PRO A 298 36.27 0.18 -9.47
N GLN A 299 37.48 -0.37 -9.62
CA GLN A 299 37.73 -1.60 -10.38
C GLN A 299 36.97 -2.83 -9.84
N ASN A 300 36.63 -2.85 -8.55
CA ASN A 300 35.88 -3.96 -7.95
C ASN A 300 34.48 -4.12 -8.57
N VAL A 301 33.92 -3.08 -9.21
CA VAL A 301 32.65 -3.19 -9.95
C VAL A 301 32.72 -4.25 -11.05
N ARG A 302 33.90 -4.58 -11.58
CA ARG A 302 34.06 -5.64 -12.61
C ARG A 302 33.62 -7.00 -12.09
N ASN A 303 33.71 -7.23 -10.78
CA ASN A 303 33.38 -8.51 -10.17
C ASN A 303 31.89 -8.84 -10.26
N ILE A 304 31.01 -7.82 -10.34
CA ILE A 304 29.56 -8.03 -10.44
C ILE A 304 29.07 -8.16 -11.89
N LEU A 305 29.82 -7.69 -12.89
CA LEU A 305 29.34 -7.64 -14.29
C LEU A 305 29.02 -9.01 -14.87
N SER A 306 29.86 -10.02 -14.55
CA SER A 306 29.63 -11.39 -14.99
C SER A 306 28.33 -11.97 -14.41
N LEU A 307 28.01 -11.59 -13.17
CA LEU A 307 26.79 -11.99 -12.49
C LEU A 307 25.56 -11.31 -13.10
N LEU A 308 25.62 -10.00 -13.36
CA LEU A 308 24.53 -9.27 -14.02
C LEU A 308 24.20 -9.89 -15.39
N LYS A 309 25.23 -10.23 -16.18
CA LYS A 309 25.07 -10.90 -17.47
C LYS A 309 24.45 -12.29 -17.34
N ALA A 310 24.92 -13.09 -16.38
CA ALA A 310 24.45 -14.45 -16.19
C ALA A 310 22.97 -14.50 -15.78
N GLU A 311 22.54 -13.56 -14.94
CA GLU A 311 21.15 -13.44 -14.47
C GLU A 311 20.26 -12.62 -15.42
N GLY A 312 20.83 -12.00 -16.47
CA GLY A 312 20.07 -11.19 -17.43
C GLY A 312 19.47 -9.90 -16.85
N ILE A 313 20.08 -9.36 -15.79
CA ILE A 313 19.59 -8.20 -15.05
C ILE A 313 20.42 -6.95 -15.34
N LYS A 314 19.77 -5.79 -15.23
CA LYS A 314 20.44 -4.48 -15.28
C LYS A 314 20.54 -3.89 -13.89
N ALA A 315 21.69 -3.28 -13.58
CA ALA A 315 21.89 -2.53 -12.35
C ALA A 315 21.74 -1.02 -12.60
N THR A 316 21.82 -0.23 -11.53
CA THR A 316 22.05 1.21 -11.61
C THR A 316 23.36 1.52 -10.92
N PHE A 317 24.31 2.08 -11.67
CA PHE A 317 25.62 2.47 -11.18
C PHE A 317 25.63 3.95 -10.85
N PHE A 318 25.71 4.29 -9.56
CA PHE A 318 25.90 5.66 -9.10
C PHE A 318 27.40 5.96 -9.05
N VAL A 319 27.84 6.83 -9.95
CA VAL A 319 29.24 7.13 -10.20
C VAL A 319 29.59 8.46 -9.54
N ASP A 320 30.66 8.48 -8.73
CA ASP A 320 31.27 9.72 -8.23
C ASP A 320 32.18 10.31 -9.32
N PRO A 321 31.79 11.42 -9.98
CA PRO A 321 32.54 11.97 -11.12
C PRO A 321 33.97 12.36 -10.76
N ALA A 322 34.22 12.79 -9.52
CA ALA A 322 35.55 13.18 -9.08
C ALA A 322 36.47 11.96 -8.96
N LYS A 323 35.96 10.86 -8.41
CA LYS A 323 36.73 9.62 -8.18
C LYS A 323 36.96 8.80 -9.44
N VAL A 324 36.06 8.87 -10.43
CA VAL A 324 36.18 8.07 -11.66
C VAL A 324 36.80 8.79 -12.85
N SER A 325 37.29 10.02 -12.68
CA SER A 325 37.85 10.86 -13.75
C SER A 325 38.93 10.17 -14.60
N ASN A 326 39.69 9.24 -14.01
CA ASN A 326 40.73 8.44 -14.69
C ASN A 326 40.24 7.04 -15.14
N TYR A 327 38.94 6.75 -15.06
CA TYR A 327 38.36 5.43 -15.28
C TYR A 327 37.28 5.44 -16.38
N ASN A 328 37.38 6.32 -17.37
CA ASN A 328 36.37 6.49 -18.43
C ASN A 328 35.97 5.19 -19.14
N ASP A 329 36.94 4.31 -19.44
CA ASP A 329 36.64 3.02 -20.09
C ASP A 329 35.87 2.05 -19.18
N LEU A 330 36.12 2.12 -17.87
CA LEU A 330 35.33 1.36 -16.89
C LEU A 330 33.90 1.88 -16.86
N VAL A 331 33.70 3.21 -16.82
CA VAL A 331 32.36 3.83 -16.83
C VAL A 331 31.60 3.49 -18.11
N LYS A 332 32.25 3.54 -19.28
CA LYS A 332 31.66 3.05 -20.54
C LYS A 332 31.27 1.58 -20.48
N THR A 333 32.12 0.77 -19.86
CA THR A 333 31.86 -0.67 -19.72
C THR A 333 30.60 -0.88 -18.87
N ILE A 334 30.52 -0.31 -17.67
CA ILE A 334 29.37 -0.53 -16.77
C ILE A 334 28.07 0.06 -17.33
N ALA A 335 28.13 1.14 -18.12
CA ALA A 335 26.98 1.69 -18.84
C ALA A 335 26.34 0.70 -19.83
N SER A 336 27.07 -0.33 -20.28
CA SER A 336 26.50 -1.42 -21.10
C SER A 336 25.77 -2.50 -20.30
N TYR A 337 25.84 -2.46 -18.96
CA TYR A 337 25.21 -3.41 -18.03
C TYR A 337 24.08 -2.80 -17.20
N GLY A 338 23.76 -1.51 -17.41
CA GLY A 338 22.77 -0.83 -16.60
C GLY A 338 22.74 0.68 -16.79
N ASP A 339 21.96 1.33 -15.94
CA ASP A 339 21.84 2.79 -15.95
C ASP A 339 23.00 3.45 -15.20
N ILE A 340 23.32 4.68 -15.59
CA ILE A 340 24.26 5.53 -14.84
C ILE A 340 23.48 6.58 -14.06
N GLY A 341 23.88 6.77 -12.81
CA GLY A 341 23.52 7.91 -11.99
C GLY A 341 24.76 8.66 -11.52
N ALA A 342 24.60 9.93 -11.16
CA ALA A 342 25.66 10.76 -10.61
C ALA A 342 25.58 10.81 -9.08
N ILE A 343 26.70 10.66 -8.39
CA ILE A 343 26.82 11.03 -6.97
C ILE A 343 27.18 12.51 -6.91
N VAL A 344 26.39 13.31 -6.20
CA VAL A 344 26.56 14.76 -6.14
C VAL A 344 26.53 15.25 -4.70
N ASP A 345 27.57 15.97 -4.28
CA ASP A 345 27.58 16.67 -3.01
C ASP A 345 26.75 17.96 -3.11
N ILE A 346 25.53 17.94 -2.57
CA ILE A 346 24.62 19.09 -2.54
C ILE A 346 24.57 19.77 -1.16
N GLY A 347 25.61 19.56 -0.34
CA GLY A 347 25.67 19.99 1.05
C GLY A 347 25.27 18.87 2.02
N PHE A 348 25.39 19.16 3.32
CA PHE A 348 25.29 18.15 4.37
C PHE A 348 24.20 18.48 5.37
N LYS A 349 23.42 17.46 5.72
CA LYS A 349 22.56 17.43 6.90
C LYS A 349 22.73 16.06 7.56
N ALA A 350 22.84 16.02 8.89
CA ALA A 350 22.95 14.77 9.63
C ALA A 350 21.60 14.03 9.73
N SER A 351 20.49 14.77 9.70
CA SER A 351 19.13 14.24 9.70
C SER A 351 18.14 15.25 9.11
N VAL A 352 16.89 14.83 8.91
CA VAL A 352 15.83 15.71 8.40
C VAL A 352 15.61 16.92 9.33
N ASP A 353 15.74 16.70 10.64
CA ASP A 353 15.55 17.70 11.70
C ASP A 353 16.83 18.45 12.09
N ASP A 354 17.94 18.23 11.35
CA ASP A 354 19.20 18.94 11.61
C ASP A 354 19.04 20.45 11.36
N THR A 355 19.27 21.24 12.40
CA THR A 355 19.22 22.71 12.40
C THR A 355 20.59 23.36 12.32
N THR A 356 21.67 22.58 12.50
CA THR A 356 23.06 23.07 12.53
C THR A 356 23.68 22.99 11.14
N ASN A 357 23.62 21.82 10.51
CA ASN A 357 24.11 21.65 9.15
C ASN A 357 23.01 21.99 8.14
N LYS A 358 23.42 22.40 6.94
CA LYS A 358 22.51 22.85 5.88
C LYS A 358 22.96 22.30 4.54
N LEU A 359 21.97 22.01 3.71
CA LEU A 359 22.20 21.83 2.29
C LEU A 359 22.59 23.17 1.66
N ASP A 360 23.29 23.12 0.53
CA ASP A 360 23.73 24.32 -0.16
C ASP A 360 22.54 25.15 -0.66
N ASP A 361 22.78 26.42 -0.99
CA ASP A 361 21.76 27.24 -1.64
C ASP A 361 21.40 26.74 -3.07
N TYR A 362 20.29 27.24 -3.61
CA TYR A 362 19.77 26.81 -4.91
C TYR A 362 20.77 26.96 -6.07
N ASP A 363 21.48 28.08 -6.16
CA ASP A 363 22.39 28.36 -7.28
C ASP A 363 23.61 27.44 -7.20
N THR A 364 24.13 27.23 -5.98
CA THR A 364 25.22 26.30 -5.71
C THR A 364 24.81 24.86 -6.04
N GLN A 365 23.66 24.38 -5.56
CA GLN A 365 23.16 23.05 -5.90
C GLN A 365 22.98 22.87 -7.41
N THR A 366 22.35 23.85 -8.09
CA THR A 366 22.15 23.83 -9.54
C THR A 366 23.45 23.73 -10.31
N LYS A 367 24.47 24.51 -9.91
CA LYS A 367 25.80 24.45 -10.52
C LYS A 367 26.44 23.08 -10.34
N LYS A 368 26.41 22.52 -9.12
CA LYS A 368 27.01 21.20 -8.82
C LYS A 368 26.32 20.07 -9.58
N VAL A 369 24.99 20.07 -9.63
CA VAL A 369 24.20 19.08 -10.39
C VAL A 369 24.52 19.14 -11.90
N ARG A 370 24.56 20.34 -12.50
CA ARG A 370 24.91 20.51 -13.92
C ARG A 370 26.36 20.11 -14.21
N GLN A 371 27.28 20.44 -13.31
CA GLN A 371 28.69 20.06 -13.42
C GLN A 371 28.86 18.53 -13.39
N ALA A 372 28.20 17.84 -12.47
CA ALA A 372 28.24 16.38 -12.40
C ALA A 372 27.74 15.72 -13.71
N ASN A 373 26.63 16.22 -14.26
CA ASN A 373 26.13 15.73 -15.55
C ASN A 373 27.14 15.97 -16.68
N THR A 374 27.71 17.18 -16.74
CA THR A 374 28.72 17.53 -17.76
C THR A 374 29.95 16.63 -17.67
N GLN A 375 30.44 16.34 -16.47
CA GLN A 375 31.61 15.48 -16.25
C GLN A 375 31.37 14.04 -16.72
N ILE A 376 30.15 13.53 -16.57
CA ILE A 376 29.77 12.20 -17.06
C ILE A 376 29.57 12.21 -18.58
N GLU A 377 28.93 13.23 -19.14
CA GLU A 377 28.62 13.33 -20.58
C GLU A 377 29.86 13.46 -21.48
N VAL A 378 31.00 13.92 -20.94
CA VAL A 378 32.29 13.89 -21.67
C VAL A 378 32.68 12.45 -22.06
N ILE A 379 32.21 11.46 -21.31
CA ILE A 379 32.40 10.04 -21.63
C ILE A 379 31.42 9.65 -22.74
N LYS A 380 31.88 9.70 -24.00
CA LYS A 380 31.06 9.42 -25.19
C LYS A 380 30.18 8.18 -25.02
N GLY A 381 28.87 8.36 -25.20
CA GLY A 381 27.86 7.30 -25.13
C GLY A 381 27.31 7.03 -23.73
N VAL A 382 27.73 7.80 -22.72
CA VAL A 382 27.25 7.71 -21.35
C VAL A 382 26.41 8.93 -21.00
N HIS A 383 25.28 8.70 -20.35
CA HIS A 383 24.39 9.74 -19.83
C HIS A 383 23.90 9.32 -18.44
N ALA A 384 23.81 10.29 -17.52
CA ALA A 384 23.36 10.03 -16.16
C ALA A 384 21.87 10.39 -16.04
N ASP A 385 21.03 9.39 -15.78
CA ASP A 385 19.59 9.56 -15.61
C ASP A 385 19.17 9.65 -14.14
N GLY A 386 20.00 9.12 -13.23
CA GLY A 386 19.77 9.15 -11.79
C GLY A 386 20.71 10.12 -11.05
N LEU A 387 20.27 10.59 -9.89
CA LEU A 387 21.14 11.32 -8.96
C LEU A 387 21.07 10.71 -7.55
N LEU A 388 22.22 10.62 -6.89
CA LEU A 388 22.32 10.29 -5.46
C LEU A 388 23.01 11.47 -4.76
N PRO A 389 22.34 12.16 -3.82
CA PRO A 389 23.02 13.09 -2.94
C PRO A 389 24.11 12.35 -2.16
N TYR A 390 25.32 12.91 -2.11
CA TYR A 390 26.47 12.25 -1.47
C TYR A 390 26.19 11.85 -0.02
N TYR A 391 25.45 12.68 0.72
CA TYR A 391 25.03 12.43 2.10
C TYR A 391 23.57 11.97 2.23
N GLY A 392 22.96 11.55 1.12
CA GLY A 392 21.65 10.91 1.08
C GLY A 392 20.43 11.81 1.30
N LEU A 393 20.57 13.04 1.82
CA LEU A 393 19.47 14.00 2.02
C LEU A 393 19.38 15.02 0.89
N PHE A 394 18.16 15.51 0.63
CA PHE A 394 17.86 16.52 -0.39
C PHE A 394 16.69 17.41 0.06
N ASP A 395 16.47 18.55 -0.60
CA ASP A 395 15.36 19.47 -0.36
C ASP A 395 14.66 19.93 -1.66
N ASP A 396 13.76 20.92 -1.56
CA ASP A 396 13.04 21.47 -2.71
C ASP A 396 13.97 22.11 -3.73
N ASN A 397 15.07 22.73 -3.28
CA ASN A 397 16.08 23.32 -4.17
C ASN A 397 16.78 22.21 -4.95
N SER A 398 17.12 21.10 -4.29
CA SER A 398 17.67 19.91 -4.93
C SER A 398 16.74 19.39 -6.01
N LEU A 399 15.45 19.21 -5.69
CA LEU A 399 14.46 18.71 -6.64
C LEU A 399 14.32 19.59 -7.88
N ARG A 400 14.37 20.92 -7.71
CA ARG A 400 14.37 21.87 -8.84
C ARG A 400 15.63 21.74 -9.68
N ALA A 401 16.80 21.74 -9.06
CA ALA A 401 18.08 21.57 -9.76
C ALA A 401 18.15 20.24 -10.55
N ILE A 402 17.69 19.15 -9.94
CA ILE A 402 17.59 17.80 -10.53
C ILE A 402 16.65 17.83 -11.74
N ALA A 403 15.47 18.41 -11.60
CA ALA A 403 14.48 18.51 -12.67
C ALA A 403 14.98 19.37 -13.85
N GLU A 404 15.59 20.53 -13.57
CA GLU A 404 16.18 21.38 -14.62
C GLU A 404 17.32 20.71 -15.37
N ALA A 405 18.12 19.89 -14.68
CA ALA A 405 19.18 19.08 -15.27
C ALA A 405 18.65 17.80 -15.93
N LYS A 406 17.33 17.58 -15.97
CA LYS A 406 16.64 16.46 -16.62
C LYS A 406 16.97 15.07 -16.07
N PHE A 407 17.44 14.99 -14.83
CA PHE A 407 17.50 13.72 -14.12
C PHE A 407 16.09 13.18 -13.91
N LYS A 408 15.91 11.87 -14.12
CA LYS A 408 14.63 11.16 -13.99
C LYS A 408 14.31 10.80 -12.56
N TYR A 409 15.32 10.51 -11.75
CA TYR A 409 15.11 10.08 -10.37
C TYR A 409 16.22 10.51 -9.43
N VAL A 410 15.86 10.61 -8.15
CA VAL A 410 16.79 10.81 -7.04
C VAL A 410 16.71 9.63 -6.08
N LEU A 411 17.85 9.00 -5.78
CA LEU A 411 17.95 7.99 -4.73
C LEU A 411 18.37 8.66 -3.42
N THR A 412 17.62 8.44 -2.34
CA THR A 412 17.84 9.07 -1.03
C THR A 412 18.00 8.03 0.08
N ASP A 413 18.84 8.35 1.07
CA ASP A 413 18.93 7.59 2.32
C ASP A 413 17.97 8.11 3.40
N SER A 414 17.30 9.24 3.14
CA SER A 414 16.27 9.79 4.02
C SER A 414 15.16 8.77 4.23
N LEU A 415 14.65 8.69 5.44
CA LEU A 415 13.37 8.02 5.69
C LEU A 415 12.29 8.75 4.88
N THR A 416 11.79 8.10 3.84
CA THR A 416 10.52 8.52 3.25
C THR A 416 9.38 7.76 3.91
N ASP A 417 8.20 8.30 3.70
CA ASP A 417 6.92 7.81 4.16
C ASP A 417 6.41 6.61 3.34
N ARG A 418 7.28 5.78 2.76
CA ARG A 418 6.87 4.66 1.90
C ARG A 418 8.03 3.74 1.49
N SER A 419 7.68 2.51 1.11
CA SER A 419 8.58 1.52 0.52
C SER A 419 8.52 1.50 -1.01
N VAL A 420 7.99 2.57 -1.63
CA VAL A 420 7.81 2.69 -3.08
C VAL A 420 8.20 4.08 -3.56
N PRO A 421 8.53 4.29 -4.86
CA PRO A 421 8.89 5.62 -5.32
C PRO A 421 7.77 6.66 -5.15
N ARG A 422 8.15 7.93 -4.97
CA ARG A 422 7.23 9.08 -4.96
C ARG A 422 7.38 9.86 -6.25
N VAL A 423 6.28 10.12 -6.96
CA VAL A 423 6.27 11.02 -8.13
C VAL A 423 6.29 12.47 -7.66
N ILE A 424 7.17 13.27 -8.26
CA ILE A 424 7.37 14.68 -7.98
C ILE A 424 7.31 15.43 -9.31
N ILE A 425 6.41 16.41 -9.39
CA ILE A 425 6.24 17.24 -10.58
C ILE A 425 6.87 18.62 -10.30
N LYS A 426 7.78 19.05 -11.17
CA LYS A 426 8.46 20.35 -11.12
C LYS A 426 8.37 21.03 -12.49
N GLY A 427 7.38 21.92 -12.63
CA GLY A 427 7.04 22.49 -13.93
C GLY A 427 6.55 21.39 -14.88
N GLU A 428 7.18 21.27 -16.05
CA GLU A 428 6.88 20.21 -17.03
C GLU A 428 7.65 18.91 -16.76
N ASN A 429 8.63 18.93 -15.84
CA ASN A 429 9.49 17.79 -15.57
C ASN A 429 8.90 16.90 -14.47
N THR A 430 9.00 15.58 -14.69
CA THR A 430 8.63 14.57 -13.70
C THR A 430 9.89 13.88 -13.18
N VAL A 431 10.10 13.93 -11.88
CA VAL A 431 11.16 13.22 -11.16
C VAL A 431 10.50 12.21 -10.23
N ILE A 432 11.09 11.03 -10.03
CA ILE A 432 10.70 10.18 -8.90
C ILE A 432 11.76 10.20 -7.80
N SER A 433 11.32 10.25 -6.55
CA SER A 433 12.19 9.96 -5.41
C SER A 433 12.12 8.46 -5.11
N ILE A 434 13.28 7.80 -5.10
CA ILE A 434 13.47 6.42 -4.70
C ILE A 434 14.18 6.44 -3.37
N THR A 435 13.72 5.63 -2.43
CA THR A 435 14.26 5.61 -1.07
C THR A 435 15.06 4.35 -0.84
N LYS A 436 16.18 4.45 -0.12
CA LYS A 436 16.85 3.29 0.47
C LYS A 436 15.85 2.61 1.39
N THR A 437 15.34 1.45 1.00
CA THR A 437 14.31 0.70 1.75
C THR A 437 14.88 -0.45 2.54
N ALA A 438 16.17 -0.74 2.47
CA ALA A 438 16.83 -1.87 3.14
C ALA A 438 18.19 -1.46 3.69
N ARG A 439 18.77 -2.32 4.54
CA ARG A 439 20.14 -2.14 5.01
C ARG A 439 21.10 -2.32 3.85
N ASP A 440 22.17 -1.53 3.84
CA ASP A 440 23.22 -1.62 2.82
C ASP A 440 24.47 -2.35 3.33
N ASP A 441 25.46 -2.51 2.46
CA ASP A 441 26.70 -3.20 2.82
C ASP A 441 27.62 -2.39 3.76
N TYR A 442 27.48 -1.06 3.82
CA TYR A 442 28.11 -0.28 4.89
C TYR A 442 27.51 -0.65 6.24
N GLU A 443 26.19 -0.61 6.38
CA GLU A 443 25.53 -0.95 7.65
C GLU A 443 25.85 -2.39 8.07
N VAL A 444 25.74 -3.35 7.15
CA VAL A 444 25.92 -4.77 7.46
C VAL A 444 27.39 -5.13 7.72
N ILE A 445 28.32 -4.69 6.88
CA ILE A 445 29.73 -5.11 6.98
C ILE A 445 30.51 -4.21 7.93
N ARG A 446 30.36 -2.87 7.81
CA ARG A 446 31.13 -1.90 8.59
C ARG A 446 30.51 -1.66 9.96
N ASP A 447 29.23 -1.30 10.01
CA ASP A 447 28.62 -0.81 11.25
C ASP A 447 28.23 -1.96 12.19
N PHE A 448 27.69 -3.05 11.65
CA PHE A 448 27.40 -4.26 12.42
C PHE A 448 28.60 -5.22 12.52
N GLY A 449 29.65 -5.03 11.72
CA GLY A 449 30.83 -5.88 11.74
C GLY A 449 30.61 -7.30 11.19
N LEU A 450 29.56 -7.54 10.41
CA LEU A 450 29.22 -8.86 9.88
C LEU A 450 30.12 -9.22 8.70
N THR A 451 31.32 -9.73 9.00
CA THR A 451 32.32 -10.11 7.99
C THR A 451 32.14 -11.52 7.42
N GLN A 452 31.38 -12.38 8.09
CA GLN A 452 31.07 -13.73 7.59
C GLN A 452 29.89 -13.68 6.60
N GLN A 453 30.08 -14.31 5.44
CA GLN A 453 29.15 -14.28 4.31
C GLN A 453 27.74 -14.78 4.66
N GLU A 454 27.63 -15.79 5.52
CA GLU A 454 26.34 -16.35 5.95
C GLU A 454 25.48 -15.35 6.73
N PHE A 455 26.07 -14.55 7.61
CA PHE A 455 25.35 -13.53 8.36
C PHE A 455 24.97 -12.34 7.49
N GLN A 456 25.85 -11.93 6.56
CA GLN A 456 25.51 -10.93 5.53
C GLN A 456 24.29 -11.39 4.72
N LEU A 457 24.36 -12.60 4.15
CA LEU A 457 23.28 -13.16 3.33
C LEU A 457 21.97 -13.30 4.11
N TYR A 458 22.03 -13.77 5.37
CA TYR A 458 20.85 -13.87 6.21
C TYR A 458 20.17 -12.51 6.40
N THR A 459 20.96 -11.47 6.70
CA THR A 459 20.49 -10.11 6.94
C THR A 459 19.82 -9.52 5.70
N TYR A 460 20.42 -9.69 4.52
CA TYR A 460 19.81 -9.24 3.27
C TYR A 460 18.54 -10.01 2.92
N LYS A 461 18.48 -11.32 3.21
CA LYS A 461 17.26 -12.12 2.98
C LYS A 461 16.11 -11.68 3.89
N GLU A 462 16.39 -11.24 5.11
CA GLU A 462 15.37 -10.67 5.99
C GLU A 462 14.78 -9.37 5.40
N ASP A 463 15.61 -8.49 4.85
CA ASP A 463 15.15 -7.27 4.20
C ASP A 463 14.32 -7.57 2.94
N VAL A 464 14.76 -8.55 2.14
CA VAL A 464 13.99 -9.03 0.98
C VAL A 464 12.61 -9.54 1.41
N ASP A 465 12.53 -10.37 2.45
CA ASP A 465 11.23 -10.92 2.88
C ASP A 465 10.32 -9.85 3.49
N ARG A 466 10.86 -8.88 4.23
CA ARG A 466 10.06 -7.75 4.73
C ARG A 466 9.51 -6.92 3.56
N VAL A 467 10.35 -6.52 2.61
CA VAL A 467 9.91 -5.71 1.47
C VAL A 467 8.92 -6.49 0.60
N LEU A 468 9.10 -7.80 0.44
CA LEU A 468 8.14 -8.67 -0.23
C LEU A 468 6.79 -8.74 0.52
N PHE A 469 6.83 -8.81 1.85
CA PHE A 469 5.63 -8.80 2.69
C PHE A 469 4.87 -7.47 2.55
N GLU A 470 5.60 -6.35 2.58
CA GLU A 470 5.06 -5.00 2.32
C GLU A 470 4.49 -4.88 0.90
N GLY A 471 5.14 -5.52 -0.08
CA GLY A 471 4.88 -5.36 -1.51
C GLY A 471 5.67 -4.21 -2.14
N GLY A 472 6.80 -3.81 -1.55
CA GLY A 472 7.56 -2.60 -1.90
C GLY A 472 8.70 -2.82 -2.90
N LEU A 473 9.60 -1.83 -2.98
CA LEU A 473 10.83 -1.85 -3.76
C LEU A 473 12.01 -2.11 -2.82
N TYR A 474 12.75 -3.19 -3.03
CA TYR A 474 13.97 -3.51 -2.29
C TYR A 474 15.15 -2.80 -2.95
N VAL A 475 15.65 -1.73 -2.34
CA VAL A 475 16.80 -0.99 -2.87
C VAL A 475 18.06 -1.48 -2.17
N PHE A 476 18.84 -2.30 -2.87
CA PHE A 476 20.09 -2.81 -2.35
C PHE A 476 21.25 -1.92 -2.79
N LYS A 477 21.72 -1.11 -1.85
CA LYS A 477 22.89 -0.26 -2.01
C LYS A 477 24.15 -1.09 -1.76
N LEU A 478 25.06 -1.06 -2.74
CA LEU A 478 26.32 -1.79 -2.76
C LEU A 478 27.48 -0.86 -3.08
N HIS A 479 28.60 -0.97 -2.38
CA HIS A 479 29.77 -0.14 -2.61
C HIS A 479 30.92 -0.95 -3.19
N THR A 480 31.71 -0.32 -4.05
CA THR A 480 32.85 -0.93 -4.73
C THR A 480 33.90 -1.47 -3.75
N GLU A 481 34.06 -0.81 -2.62
CA GLU A 481 34.99 -1.15 -1.55
C GLU A 481 34.39 -2.06 -0.46
N PHE A 482 33.18 -2.60 -0.64
CA PHE A 482 32.55 -3.56 0.30
C PHE A 482 31.98 -4.79 -0.42
N GLN A 483 30.69 -4.82 -0.74
CA GLN A 483 30.07 -6.04 -1.28
C GLN A 483 30.64 -6.42 -2.65
N CYS A 484 31.16 -5.45 -3.41
CA CYS A 484 31.77 -5.70 -4.72
C CYS A 484 33.19 -6.30 -4.64
N GLN A 485 33.79 -6.44 -3.45
CA GLN A 485 35.09 -7.08 -3.32
C GLN A 485 34.98 -8.60 -3.63
N PRO A 486 36.02 -9.23 -4.22
CA PRO A 486 35.98 -10.62 -4.67
C PRO A 486 35.48 -11.62 -3.62
N GLN A 487 35.87 -11.44 -2.35
CA GLN A 487 35.48 -12.31 -1.25
C GLN A 487 34.00 -12.18 -0.84
N ASN A 488 33.27 -11.18 -1.32
CA ASN A 488 31.88 -10.92 -0.93
C ASN A 488 30.88 -11.18 -2.08
N ILE A 489 31.36 -11.45 -3.30
CA ILE A 489 30.50 -11.60 -4.49
C ILE A 489 29.57 -12.81 -4.42
N SER A 490 29.99 -13.89 -3.76
CA SER A 490 29.15 -15.08 -3.55
C SER A 490 27.85 -14.75 -2.83
N VAL A 491 27.88 -13.82 -1.86
CA VAL A 491 26.69 -13.36 -1.13
C VAL A 491 25.70 -12.69 -2.08
N LEU A 492 26.17 -11.81 -2.97
CA LEU A 492 25.31 -11.15 -3.96
C LEU A 492 24.69 -12.17 -4.92
N LYS A 493 25.48 -13.15 -5.37
CA LYS A 493 24.98 -14.23 -6.23
C LYS A 493 23.86 -15.03 -5.57
N ASP A 494 24.04 -15.41 -4.32
CA ASP A 494 23.04 -16.20 -3.58
C ASP A 494 21.82 -15.36 -3.19
N LEU A 495 22.00 -14.05 -2.96
CA LEU A 495 20.90 -13.12 -2.76
C LEU A 495 20.06 -12.96 -4.03
N LEU A 496 20.67 -12.79 -5.21
CA LEU A 496 19.93 -12.66 -6.47
C LEU A 496 19.13 -13.91 -6.81
N LYS A 497 19.70 -15.10 -6.58
CA LYS A 497 18.95 -16.36 -6.67
C LYS A 497 17.75 -16.37 -5.72
N TYR A 498 17.92 -15.88 -4.49
CA TYR A 498 16.84 -15.79 -3.53
C TYR A 498 15.74 -14.82 -4.01
N ILE A 499 16.10 -13.62 -4.45
CA ILE A 499 15.17 -12.61 -5.00
C ILE A 499 14.40 -13.20 -6.19
N ASN A 500 15.07 -13.88 -7.11
CA ASN A 500 14.44 -14.54 -8.25
C ASN A 500 13.45 -15.65 -7.81
N SER A 501 13.83 -16.45 -6.80
CA SER A 501 12.93 -17.49 -6.24
C SER A 501 11.66 -16.93 -5.61
N LYS A 502 11.66 -15.64 -5.25
CA LYS A 502 10.50 -14.92 -4.69
C LYS A 502 9.65 -14.23 -5.75
N GLN A 503 10.02 -14.33 -7.04
CA GLN A 503 9.35 -13.63 -8.13
C GLN A 503 9.24 -12.12 -7.84
N MET A 504 10.38 -11.48 -7.59
CA MET A 504 10.48 -10.03 -7.50
C MET A 504 10.98 -9.45 -8.82
N TRP A 505 10.46 -8.29 -9.20
CA TRP A 505 10.89 -7.60 -10.40
C TRP A 505 12.25 -6.95 -10.18
N VAL A 506 13.33 -7.56 -10.68
CA VAL A 506 14.66 -6.94 -10.62
C VAL A 506 14.79 -5.98 -11.79
N ALA A 507 14.96 -4.69 -11.50
CA ALA A 507 14.93 -3.63 -12.50
C ALA A 507 15.92 -2.51 -12.18
N SER A 508 16.37 -1.83 -13.23
CA SER A 508 17.19 -0.64 -13.10
C SER A 508 16.34 0.60 -12.74
N GLY A 509 16.98 1.67 -12.28
CA GLY A 509 16.32 2.92 -11.90
C GLY A 509 15.49 3.54 -13.04
N ASN A 510 15.95 3.46 -14.29
CA ASN A 510 15.16 3.89 -15.45
C ASN A 510 13.96 3.00 -15.72
N GLU A 511 14.10 1.69 -15.58
CA GLU A 511 12.99 0.75 -15.75
C GLU A 511 11.91 1.03 -14.69
N ILE A 512 12.32 1.25 -13.44
CA ILE A 512 11.46 1.68 -12.34
C ILE A 512 10.81 3.04 -12.67
N TYR A 513 11.56 4.04 -13.09
CA TYR A 513 11.04 5.36 -13.48
C TYR A 513 9.96 5.25 -14.55
N ASN A 514 10.25 4.55 -15.65
CA ASN A 514 9.35 4.42 -16.78
C ASN A 514 8.04 3.75 -16.38
N TRP A 515 8.12 2.69 -15.58
CA TRP A 515 6.93 2.02 -15.04
C TRP A 515 6.15 2.95 -14.09
N TRP A 516 6.84 3.59 -13.16
CA TRP A 516 6.21 4.38 -12.11
C TRP A 516 5.55 5.65 -12.64
N VAL A 517 6.18 6.35 -13.57
CA VAL A 517 5.57 7.53 -14.22
C VAL A 517 4.36 7.10 -15.04
N LYS A 518 4.45 6.01 -15.80
CA LYS A 518 3.33 5.48 -16.59
C LYS A 518 2.13 5.12 -15.69
N LYS A 519 2.36 4.40 -14.59
CA LYS A 519 1.28 3.94 -13.70
C LYS A 519 0.56 5.09 -13.00
N ASN A 520 1.31 6.13 -12.59
CA ASN A 520 0.75 7.29 -11.89
C ASN A 520 0.00 8.27 -12.82
N LYS A 521 0.05 8.05 -14.15
CA LYS A 521 -0.75 8.80 -15.14
C LYS A 521 -2.11 8.14 -15.42
N VAL A 522 -2.50 7.14 -14.64
CA VAL A 522 -3.79 6.45 -14.78
C VAL A 522 -4.60 6.69 -13.52
N GLU A 523 -5.77 7.29 -13.66
CA GLU A 523 -6.76 7.35 -12.58
C GLU A 523 -7.92 6.42 -12.91
N MET A 524 -8.48 5.82 -11.87
CA MET A 524 -9.52 4.81 -12.00
C MET A 524 -10.54 4.94 -10.86
N ARG A 525 -11.81 4.78 -11.21
CA ARG A 525 -12.94 4.75 -10.28
C ARG A 525 -13.85 3.60 -10.64
N VAL A 526 -14.33 2.87 -9.63
CA VAL A 526 -15.32 1.81 -9.80
C VAL A 526 -16.56 2.09 -8.97
N GLU A 527 -17.72 1.89 -9.58
CA GLU A 527 -19.00 2.11 -8.93
C GLU A 527 -19.98 0.99 -9.28
N PRO A 528 -20.52 0.25 -8.30
CA PRO A 528 -21.59 -0.69 -8.57
C PRO A 528 -22.86 0.06 -9.00
N ARG A 529 -23.54 -0.46 -10.02
CA ARG A 529 -24.82 0.04 -10.54
C ARG A 529 -25.82 -1.10 -10.53
N GLY A 530 -26.60 -1.22 -9.47
CA GLY A 530 -27.46 -2.38 -9.26
C GLY A 530 -26.67 -3.62 -8.81
N GLU A 531 -27.20 -4.80 -9.12
CA GLU A 531 -26.63 -6.07 -8.64
C GLU A 531 -25.65 -6.74 -9.60
N SER A 532 -25.74 -6.43 -10.89
CA SER A 532 -25.08 -7.17 -11.97
C SER A 532 -24.13 -6.31 -12.81
N ARG A 533 -23.95 -5.03 -12.44
CA ARG A 533 -23.16 -4.09 -13.21
C ARG A 533 -22.22 -3.29 -12.33
N VAL A 534 -21.01 -3.09 -12.84
CA VAL A 534 -20.02 -2.15 -12.31
C VAL A 534 -19.64 -1.17 -13.40
N THR A 535 -19.66 0.11 -13.08
CA THR A 535 -19.09 1.16 -13.94
C THR A 535 -17.63 1.33 -13.59
N VAL A 536 -16.78 1.32 -14.60
CA VAL A 536 -15.33 1.51 -14.50
C VAL A 536 -14.99 2.76 -15.29
N SER A 537 -14.70 3.84 -14.57
CA SER A 537 -14.24 5.10 -15.17
C SER A 537 -12.73 5.17 -15.10
N ILE A 538 -12.08 5.43 -16.22
CA ILE A 538 -10.63 5.53 -16.33
C ILE A 538 -10.25 6.83 -17.02
N SER A 539 -9.18 7.49 -16.57
CA SER A 539 -8.68 8.73 -17.15
C SER A 539 -7.16 8.72 -17.29
N ASN A 540 -6.66 9.33 -18.37
CA ASN A 540 -5.26 9.71 -18.53
C ASN A 540 -5.16 11.23 -18.45
N PRO A 541 -4.98 11.81 -17.25
CA PRO A 541 -4.83 13.26 -17.11
C PRO A 541 -3.49 13.78 -17.67
N GLY A 542 -2.58 12.89 -18.08
CA GLY A 542 -1.28 13.26 -18.61
C GLY A 542 -1.32 13.83 -20.03
N ILE A 543 -0.17 14.37 -20.46
CA ILE A 543 0.05 14.95 -21.80
C ILE A 543 0.59 13.93 -22.82
N GLU A 544 0.85 12.69 -22.39
CA GLU A 544 1.43 11.63 -23.22
C GLU A 544 0.43 10.50 -23.45
N LYS A 545 0.56 9.85 -24.61
CA LYS A 545 -0.19 8.63 -24.93
C LYS A 545 0.37 7.47 -24.10
N LEU A 546 -0.52 6.75 -23.43
CA LEU A 546 -0.20 5.53 -22.70
C LEU A 546 -0.55 4.31 -23.56
N THR A 547 0.27 3.27 -23.49
CA THR A 547 0.05 2.00 -24.19
C THR A 547 0.11 0.84 -23.22
N GLU A 548 -0.57 -0.27 -23.51
CA GLU A 548 -0.50 -1.51 -22.71
C GLU A 548 -0.69 -1.25 -21.20
N ILE A 549 -1.80 -0.58 -20.84
CA ILE A 549 -2.18 -0.37 -19.43
C ILE A 549 -2.95 -1.61 -18.97
N MET A 550 -2.62 -2.09 -17.78
CA MET A 550 -3.36 -3.15 -17.12
C MET A 550 -4.04 -2.60 -15.87
N LEU A 551 -5.34 -2.88 -15.76
CA LEU A 551 -6.15 -2.50 -14.61
C LEU A 551 -6.67 -3.74 -13.92
N GLU A 552 -6.78 -3.67 -12.61
CA GLU A 552 -7.28 -4.76 -11.77
C GLU A 552 -8.52 -4.29 -11.01
N ILE A 553 -9.59 -5.08 -11.11
CA ILE A 553 -10.84 -4.87 -10.40
C ILE A 553 -11.13 -6.12 -9.58
N ASP A 554 -11.14 -5.99 -8.27
CA ASP A 554 -11.64 -7.02 -7.38
C ASP A 554 -13.17 -6.91 -7.31
N LEU A 555 -13.87 -7.85 -7.94
CA LEU A 555 -15.33 -7.90 -7.96
C LEU A 555 -15.92 -8.38 -6.63
N GLN A 556 -15.09 -8.81 -5.67
CA GLN A 556 -15.45 -9.31 -4.34
C GLN A 556 -16.29 -10.60 -4.31
N MET A 557 -16.62 -11.16 -5.48
CA MET A 557 -17.38 -12.38 -5.62
C MET A 557 -17.06 -13.11 -6.92
N ASN A 558 -17.36 -14.40 -6.94
CA ASN A 558 -17.41 -15.15 -8.19
C ASN A 558 -18.53 -14.63 -9.07
N VAL A 559 -18.26 -14.48 -10.36
CA VAL A 559 -19.22 -14.04 -11.36
C VAL A 559 -19.07 -14.85 -12.64
N THR A 560 -20.11 -14.86 -13.46
CA THR A 560 -20.13 -15.55 -14.76
C THR A 560 -20.66 -14.62 -15.85
N ASN A 561 -20.49 -15.00 -17.12
CA ASN A 561 -21.02 -14.28 -18.28
C ASN A 561 -20.65 -12.79 -18.30
N ILE A 562 -19.39 -12.49 -17.97
CA ILE A 562 -18.85 -11.12 -17.95
C ILE A 562 -18.90 -10.54 -19.37
N GLU A 563 -19.52 -9.37 -19.50
CA GLU A 563 -19.60 -8.60 -20.73
C GLU A 563 -19.12 -7.18 -20.46
N ILE A 564 -18.26 -6.67 -21.34
CA ILE A 564 -17.73 -5.31 -21.24
C ILE A 564 -18.28 -4.48 -22.39
N SER A 565 -18.94 -3.39 -22.04
CA SER A 565 -19.41 -2.38 -22.98
C SER A 565 -18.88 -1.01 -22.59
N SER A 566 -19.08 0.00 -23.44
CA SER A 566 -18.66 1.38 -23.18
C SER A 566 -19.86 2.32 -23.25
N GLU A 567 -19.78 3.44 -22.53
CA GLU A 567 -20.78 4.50 -22.58
C GLU A 567 -20.90 5.09 -23.99
N ILE A 568 -19.76 5.33 -24.64
CA ILE A 568 -19.70 5.90 -26.00
C ILE A 568 -19.55 4.78 -27.02
N ILE A 569 -20.38 4.81 -28.07
CA ILE A 569 -20.30 3.88 -29.20
C ILE A 569 -19.01 4.12 -29.97
N GLY A 570 -18.29 3.04 -30.30
CA GLY A 570 -17.02 3.10 -31.02
C GLY A 570 -15.79 3.28 -30.12
N THR A 571 -15.95 3.40 -28.81
CA THR A 571 -14.82 3.28 -27.87
C THR A 571 -14.19 1.89 -27.98
N ILE A 572 -12.86 1.86 -28.05
CA ILE A 572 -12.10 0.60 -28.12
C ILE A 572 -12.31 -0.18 -26.81
N GLN A 573 -12.83 -1.40 -26.94
CA GLN A 573 -13.05 -2.29 -25.81
C GLN A 573 -11.71 -2.87 -25.31
N PRO A 574 -11.52 -2.96 -23.98
CA PRO A 574 -10.34 -3.60 -23.43
C PRO A 574 -10.40 -5.11 -23.66
N ALA A 575 -9.24 -5.74 -23.85
CA ALA A 575 -9.17 -7.19 -23.67
C ALA A 575 -9.30 -7.49 -22.16
N PHE A 576 -9.96 -8.57 -21.80
CA PHE A 576 -10.15 -8.91 -20.40
C PHE A 576 -9.96 -10.39 -20.08
N SER A 577 -9.68 -10.67 -18.81
CA SER A 577 -9.69 -12.02 -18.24
C SER A 577 -10.16 -11.96 -16.79
N PHE A 578 -10.73 -13.04 -16.29
CA PHE A 578 -11.23 -13.13 -14.91
C PHE A 578 -10.63 -14.34 -14.21
N ASN A 579 -10.15 -14.13 -12.99
CA ASN A 579 -9.65 -15.19 -12.13
C ASN A 579 -10.67 -15.49 -11.02
N PRO A 580 -11.41 -16.61 -11.10
CA PRO A 580 -12.41 -16.97 -10.09
C PRO A 580 -11.81 -17.31 -8.72
N ALA A 581 -10.54 -17.71 -8.65
CA ALA A 581 -9.90 -18.01 -7.37
C ALA A 581 -9.64 -16.74 -6.54
N THR A 582 -9.46 -15.61 -7.21
CA THR A 582 -9.14 -14.32 -6.57
C THR A 582 -10.22 -13.25 -6.78
N HIS A 583 -11.29 -13.56 -7.51
CA HIS A 583 -12.33 -12.62 -7.95
C HIS A 583 -11.81 -11.41 -8.74
N MET A 584 -10.63 -11.52 -9.35
CA MET A 584 -9.97 -10.42 -10.04
C MET A 584 -10.33 -10.40 -11.51
N LEU A 585 -10.88 -9.28 -11.98
CA LEU A 585 -11.05 -8.94 -13.38
C LEU A 585 -9.87 -8.07 -13.84
N TYR A 586 -9.18 -8.53 -14.87
CA TYR A 586 -8.07 -7.82 -15.51
C TYR A 586 -8.56 -7.15 -16.78
N LEU A 587 -8.34 -5.84 -16.92
CA LEU A 587 -8.63 -5.08 -18.14
C LEU A 587 -7.32 -4.61 -18.77
N LYS A 588 -7.10 -4.96 -20.03
CA LYS A 588 -5.94 -4.55 -20.82
C LYS A 588 -6.33 -3.52 -21.87
N ILE A 589 -5.83 -2.31 -21.70
CA ILE A 589 -6.05 -1.17 -22.59
C ILE A 589 -4.82 -1.00 -23.46
N LYS A 590 -4.97 -1.25 -24.77
CA LYS A 590 -3.86 -1.17 -25.73
C LYS A 590 -3.32 0.24 -25.90
N GLU A 591 -4.22 1.22 -25.95
CA GLU A 591 -3.89 2.62 -26.18
C GLU A 591 -4.87 3.54 -25.43
N PHE A 592 -4.33 4.60 -24.86
CA PHE A 592 -5.08 5.63 -24.14
C PHE A 592 -4.45 7.01 -24.36
N LYS A 593 -5.21 7.92 -24.99
CA LYS A 593 -4.71 9.23 -25.44
C LYS A 593 -4.56 10.21 -24.27
N PRO A 594 -3.74 11.26 -24.42
CA PRO A 594 -3.68 12.37 -23.46
C PRO A 594 -5.07 12.99 -23.22
N GLY A 595 -5.41 13.27 -21.97
CA GLY A 595 -6.68 13.88 -21.56
C GLY A 595 -7.93 13.03 -21.83
N GLU A 596 -7.76 11.77 -22.23
CA GLU A 596 -8.88 10.88 -22.55
C GLU A 596 -9.48 10.28 -21.27
N THR A 597 -10.81 10.25 -21.22
CA THR A 597 -11.58 9.51 -20.21
C THR A 597 -12.44 8.47 -20.93
N ARG A 598 -12.46 7.24 -20.44
CA ARG A 598 -13.36 6.18 -20.92
C ARG A 598 -14.16 5.63 -19.76
N ILE A 599 -15.43 5.35 -20.02
CA ILE A 599 -16.34 4.71 -19.09
C ILE A 599 -16.73 3.36 -19.68
N TYR A 600 -16.41 2.30 -18.95
CA TYR A 600 -16.79 0.94 -19.28
C TYR A 600 -17.87 0.44 -18.32
N TYR A 601 -18.82 -0.32 -18.83
CA TYR A 601 -19.77 -1.09 -18.03
C TYR A 601 -19.33 -2.55 -18.04
N VAL A 602 -19.10 -3.10 -16.86
CA VAL A 602 -18.83 -4.51 -16.64
C VAL A 602 -20.12 -5.14 -16.14
N ASP A 603 -20.83 -5.82 -17.04
CA ASP A 603 -22.02 -6.60 -16.75
C ASP A 603 -21.65 -8.05 -16.43
N TYR A 604 -22.31 -8.67 -15.47
CA TYR A 604 -22.07 -10.05 -15.09
C TYR A 604 -23.28 -10.70 -14.40
N ASP A 605 -23.29 -12.03 -14.39
CA ASP A 605 -24.28 -12.81 -13.67
C ASP A 605 -23.68 -13.31 -12.35
N LYS A 606 -24.43 -13.12 -11.26
CA LYS A 606 -24.08 -13.71 -9.96
C LYS A 606 -24.27 -15.24 -9.99
N PRO A 607 -23.53 -15.99 -9.16
CA PRO A 607 -23.79 -17.41 -8.97
C PRO A 607 -25.23 -17.59 -8.48
N LYS A 608 -25.94 -18.60 -8.99
CA LYS A 608 -27.23 -18.98 -8.42
C LYS A 608 -26.95 -19.54 -7.02
N VAL A 609 -27.46 -18.85 -5.99
CA VAL A 609 -27.40 -19.29 -4.59
C VAL A 609 -28.37 -20.43 -4.35
#